data_AF-A0A7T5RG70-F1
#
_entry.id   AF-A0A7T5RG70-F1
#
_cell.length_a   1.000
_cell.length_b   1.000
_cell.length_c   1.000
_cell.angle_alpha   90.00
_cell.angle_beta   90.00
_cell.angle_gamma   90.00
#
_symmetry.space_group_name_H-M   'P 1'
#
loop_
_entity.id
_entity.type
_entity.pdbx_description
1 polymer ?
#
loop_
_entity_poly.entity_id
_entity_poly.type
_entity_poly.pdbx_seq_one_letter_code
_entity_poly.pdbx_strand_id
1 'polypeptide(L)'
;MMILHINTKDQKVVEVSLKKDGEVMASLSQENEYGSQVLLPLIEKLLQTYTPGVQVQKQTRSANCANSNWKILTGIEVETGPGSFTGLRVGVSVANALGLSLGIPVNSKKIEDNLVY
;
A
#
# COMPACT_ATOMS: atom_id res chain seq x y z
N MET A 1 8.86 11.54 7.48
CA MET A 1 8.55 10.69 6.30
C MET A 1 7.54 9.64 6.69
N MET A 2 6.47 9.53 5.91
CA MET A 2 5.35 8.61 6.12
C MET A 2 5.42 7.48 5.10
N ILE A 3 5.66 6.26 5.57
CA ILE A 3 5.95 5.10 4.74
C ILE A 3 4.86 4.05 4.97
N LEU A 4 4.29 3.54 3.88
CA LEU A 4 3.36 2.42 3.93
C LEU A 4 4.17 1.12 3.86
N HIS A 5 4.04 0.27 4.86
CA HIS A 5 4.70 -1.03 4.92
C HIS A 5 3.69 -2.16 4.68
N ILE A 6 3.98 -3.04 3.72
CA ILE A 6 3.11 -4.15 3.33
C ILE A 6 3.83 -5.48 3.62
N ASN A 7 3.23 -6.28 4.48
CA ASN A 7 3.69 -7.62 4.82
C ASN A 7 2.67 -8.66 4.38
N THR A 8 3.06 -9.42 3.36
CA THR A 8 2.29 -10.54 2.79
C THR A 8 3.13 -11.83 2.80
N LYS A 9 4.06 -11.96 3.76
CA LYS A 9 4.92 -13.14 3.90
C LYS A 9 4.13 -14.39 4.27
N ASP A 10 3.05 -14.26 5.04
CA ASP A 10 2.19 -15.38 5.38
C ASP A 10 1.14 -15.62 4.28
N GLN A 11 0.78 -16.89 4.04
CA GLN A 11 -0.33 -17.22 3.14
C GLN A 11 -1.68 -16.83 3.73
N LYS A 12 -1.80 -16.88 5.05
CA LYS A 12 -3.06 -16.75 5.78
C LYS A 12 -3.24 -15.38 6.42
N VAL A 13 -2.19 -14.58 6.55
CA VAL A 13 -2.26 -13.29 7.23
C VAL A 13 -1.63 -12.22 6.36
N VAL A 14 -2.37 -11.11 6.20
CA VAL A 14 -1.87 -9.90 5.56
C VAL A 14 -1.81 -8.80 6.61
N GLU A 15 -0.66 -8.16 6.70
CA GLU A 15 -0.42 -7.05 7.61
C GLU A 15 0.01 -5.82 6.83
N VAL A 16 -0.56 -4.68 7.20
CA VAL A 16 -0.24 -3.38 6.63
C VAL A 16 0.04 -2.43 7.80
N SER A 17 1.15 -1.72 7.74
CA SER A 17 1.51 -0.74 8.76
C SER A 17 1.93 0.59 8.17
N LEU A 18 1.78 1.64 8.96
CA LEU A 18 2.11 3.01 8.58
C LEU A 18 3.21 3.49 9.52
N LYS A 19 4.37 3.77 8.94
CA LYS A 19 5.53 4.26 9.69
C LYS A 19 5.65 5.76 9.48
N LYS A 20 5.86 6.53 10.55
CA LYS A 20 6.22 7.95 10.49
C LYS A 20 7.57 8.12 11.16
N ASP A 21 8.56 8.60 10.41
CA ASP A 21 9.92 8.88 10.92
C ASP A 21 10.59 7.65 11.58
N GLY A 22 10.24 6.44 11.11
CA GLY A 22 10.76 5.17 11.62
C GLY A 22 9.89 4.51 12.70
N GLU A 23 8.94 5.22 13.29
CA GLU A 23 8.01 4.68 14.28
C GLU A 23 6.71 4.19 13.64
N VAL A 24 6.21 3.04 14.09
CA VAL A 24 4.93 2.49 13.62
C VAL A 24 3.80 3.28 14.29
N MET A 25 3.08 4.08 13.49
CA MET A 25 1.89 4.80 13.96
C MET A 25 0.64 3.94 13.96
N ALA A 26 0.56 3.01 12.99
CA ALA A 26 -0.60 2.17 12.73
C ALA A 26 -0.17 0.79 12.26
N SER A 27 -0.86 -0.25 12.70
CA SER A 27 -0.82 -1.56 12.06
C SER A 27 -2.23 -2.14 12.02
N LEU A 28 -2.56 -2.75 10.89
CA LEU A 28 -3.77 -3.55 10.73
C LEU A 28 -3.37 -4.90 10.14
N SER A 29 -3.88 -5.96 10.73
CA SER A 29 -3.74 -7.33 10.24
C SER A 29 -5.11 -7.94 10.01
N GLN A 30 -5.28 -8.66 8.91
CA GLN A 30 -6.46 -9.49 8.70
C GLN A 30 -6.06 -10.87 8.20
N GLU A 31 -6.85 -11.87 8.61
CA GLU A 31 -6.78 -13.20 8.03
C GLU A 31 -7.28 -13.17 6.59
N ASN A 32 -6.62 -13.97 5.79
CA ASN A 32 -6.79 -14.03 4.35
C ASN A 32 -7.11 -15.48 3.98
N GLU A 33 -8.41 -15.76 3.96
CA GLU A 33 -8.94 -17.08 3.63
C GLU A 33 -8.99 -17.30 2.10
N TYR A 34 -9.09 -16.22 1.31
CA TYR A 34 -9.22 -16.24 -0.15
C TYR A 34 -8.23 -15.28 -0.85
N GLY A 35 -6.98 -15.71 -0.98
CA GLY A 35 -6.06 -15.17 -2.00
C GLY A 35 -5.49 -13.78 -1.73
N SER A 36 -5.94 -12.74 -2.41
CA SER A 36 -5.30 -11.40 -2.39
C SER A 36 -6.30 -10.26 -2.22
N GLN A 37 -7.52 -10.60 -1.82
CA GLN A 37 -8.65 -9.66 -1.80
C GLN A 37 -8.63 -8.71 -0.59
N VAL A 38 -7.88 -9.07 0.45
CA VAL A 38 -7.90 -8.38 1.75
C VAL A 38 -6.94 -7.17 1.80
N LEU A 39 -5.90 -7.17 0.97
CA LEU A 39 -4.81 -6.19 1.04
C LEU A 39 -5.24 -4.74 0.74
N LEU A 40 -5.94 -4.51 -0.37
CA LEU A 40 -6.38 -3.15 -0.73
C LEU A 40 -7.40 -2.57 0.26
N PRO A 41 -8.45 -3.32 0.68
CA PRO A 41 -9.35 -2.86 1.73
C PRO A 41 -8.65 -2.54 3.06
N LEU A 42 -7.62 -3.31 3.43
CA LEU A 42 -6.79 -3.04 4.61
C LEU A 42 -6.05 -1.69 4.49
N ILE A 43 -5.39 -1.46 3.35
CA ILE A 43 -4.69 -0.20 3.08
C ILE A 43 -5.66 0.97 3.13
N GLU A 44 -6.84 0.81 2.51
CA GLU A 44 -7.87 1.85 2.50
C GLU A 44 -8.37 2.17 3.91
N LYS A 45 -8.72 1.15 4.71
CA LYS A 45 -9.13 1.30 6.12
C LYS A 45 -8.07 2.03 6.93
N LEU A 46 -6.80 1.62 6.79
CA LEU A 46 -5.68 2.23 7.51
C LEU A 46 -5.54 3.72 7.16
N LEU A 47 -5.67 4.09 5.88
CA LEU A 47 -5.57 5.49 5.46
C LEU A 47 -6.78 6.32 5.91
N GLN A 48 -7.99 5.74 5.93
CA GLN A 48 -9.20 6.39 6.44
C GLN A 48 -9.13 6.66 7.95
N THR A 49 -8.61 5.71 8.75
CA THR A 49 -8.50 5.86 10.20
C THR A 49 -7.52 6.98 10.59
N TYR A 50 -6.39 7.11 9.88
CA TYR A 50 -5.36 8.10 10.19
C TYR A 50 -5.54 9.45 9.46
N THR A 51 -6.50 9.52 8.53
CA THR A 51 -6.92 10.76 7.87
C THR A 51 -8.41 11.01 8.16
N PRO A 52 -8.78 11.41 9.39
CA PRO A 52 -10.18 11.66 9.76
C PRO A 52 -10.68 12.90 9.01
N GLY A 53 -11.42 12.70 7.94
CA GLY A 53 -11.96 13.80 7.12
C GLY A 53 -12.30 13.42 5.67
N VAL A 54 -11.93 12.21 5.24
CA VAL A 54 -12.12 11.79 3.86
C VAL A 54 -13.37 10.94 3.75
N GLN A 55 -14.48 11.60 3.45
CA GLN A 55 -15.64 10.91 2.93
C GLN A 55 -15.23 10.23 1.61
N VAL A 56 -15.21 8.91 1.60
CA VAL A 56 -15.25 8.13 0.36
C VAL A 56 -16.52 8.56 -0.36
N GLN A 57 -16.38 9.48 -1.31
CA GLN A 57 -17.44 9.73 -2.27
C GLN A 57 -17.59 8.43 -3.07
N LYS A 58 -18.53 7.59 -2.64
CA LYS A 58 -19.10 6.52 -3.44
C LYS A 58 -19.46 7.12 -4.79
N GLN A 59 -18.61 6.87 -5.77
CA GLN A 59 -18.93 6.79 -7.19
C GLN A 59 -20.09 7.69 -7.64
N THR A 60 -19.89 9.00 -7.69
CA THR A 60 -20.79 9.90 -8.43
C THR A 60 -20.01 10.51 -9.59
N ARG A 61 -20.06 9.79 -10.72
CA ARG A 61 -19.94 10.24 -12.13
C ARG A 61 -19.25 11.61 -12.39
N SER A 62 -18.04 11.83 -11.90
CA SER A 62 -17.27 13.02 -12.28
C SER A 62 -15.78 12.68 -12.25
N ALA A 63 -15.22 12.54 -13.45
CA ALA A 63 -13.79 12.41 -13.67
C ALA A 63 -13.13 13.73 -13.26
N ASN A 64 -12.67 13.83 -12.01
CA ASN A 64 -11.58 14.68 -11.51
C ASN A 64 -11.69 14.87 -9.99
N CYS A 65 -11.43 13.81 -9.23
CA CYS A 65 -11.17 13.92 -7.80
C CYS A 65 -9.87 13.17 -7.51
N ALA A 66 -8.75 13.88 -7.65
CA ALA A 66 -7.47 13.39 -7.14
C ALA A 66 -7.64 13.22 -5.61
N ASN A 67 -7.77 11.97 -5.18
CA ASN A 67 -7.96 11.61 -3.78
C ASN A 67 -6.68 11.98 -3.01
N SER A 68 -6.68 13.15 -2.34
CA SER A 68 -5.50 13.76 -1.70
C SER A 68 -4.88 12.93 -0.56
N ASN A 69 -5.49 11.80 -0.21
CA ASN A 69 -5.08 10.92 0.90
C ASN A 69 -3.76 10.22 0.63
N TRP A 70 -3.47 9.92 -0.62
CA TRP A 70 -2.29 9.14 -0.99
C TRP A 70 -1.04 10.02 -1.15
N LYS A 71 -1.21 11.34 -1.20
CA LYS A 71 -0.10 12.31 -1.33
C LYS A 71 0.74 12.49 -0.07
N ILE A 72 0.27 12.00 1.09
CA ILE A 72 1.05 12.06 2.33
C ILE A 72 2.15 11.00 2.37
N LEU A 73 2.02 9.93 1.57
CA LEU A 73 2.99 8.85 1.53
C LEU A 73 4.25 9.32 0.80
N THR A 74 5.39 9.09 1.44
CA THR A 74 6.71 9.42 0.89
C THR A 74 7.43 8.21 0.31
N GLY A 75 6.92 7.00 0.56
CA GLY A 75 7.42 5.75 0.02
C GLY A 75 6.58 4.55 0.45
N ILE A 76 6.82 3.43 -0.22
CA ILE A 76 6.21 2.14 0.11
C ILE A 76 7.33 1.14 0.40
N GLU A 77 7.20 0.39 1.48
CA GLU A 77 8.05 -0.73 1.83
C GLU A 77 7.26 -2.02 1.68
N VAL A 78 7.89 -3.03 1.08
CA VAL A 78 7.34 -4.37 0.97
C VAL A 78 8.35 -5.40 1.41
N GLU A 79 7.83 -6.43 2.05
CA GLU A 79 8.61 -7.61 2.38
C GLU A 79 9.11 -8.33 1.13
N THR A 80 10.42 -8.60 1.06
CA THR A 80 11.07 -9.26 -0.09
C THR A 80 11.37 -10.73 0.13
N GLY A 81 11.12 -11.23 1.34
CA GLY A 81 11.26 -12.63 1.72
C GLY A 81 12.16 -12.86 2.94
N PRO A 82 12.41 -14.14 3.31
CA PRO A 82 11.71 -15.34 2.82
C PRO A 82 10.21 -15.34 3.21
N GLY A 83 9.38 -16.12 2.51
CA GLY A 83 7.93 -16.17 2.78
C GLY A 83 7.13 -16.84 1.65
N SER A 84 5.81 -16.69 1.70
CA SER A 84 4.85 -17.17 0.71
C SER A 84 5.18 -16.67 -0.70
N PHE A 85 5.39 -17.60 -1.64
CA PHE A 85 5.66 -17.28 -3.03
C PHE A 85 4.56 -16.41 -3.67
N THR A 86 3.30 -16.77 -3.45
CA THR A 86 2.15 -16.02 -3.98
C THR A 86 1.97 -14.70 -3.23
N GLY A 87 2.07 -14.73 -1.89
CA GLY A 87 1.89 -13.55 -1.05
C GLY A 87 2.91 -12.45 -1.36
N LEU A 88 4.19 -12.80 -1.48
CA LEU A 88 5.26 -11.86 -1.81
C LEU A 88 5.04 -11.20 -3.18
N ARG A 89 4.66 -11.97 -4.21
CA ARG A 89 4.38 -11.42 -5.55
C ARG A 89 3.20 -10.44 -5.54
N VAL A 90 2.16 -10.77 -4.79
CA VAL A 90 0.99 -9.91 -4.64
C VAL A 90 1.38 -8.59 -3.97
N GLY A 91 2.10 -8.66 -2.85
CA GLY A 91 2.59 -7.49 -2.14
C GLY A 91 3.45 -6.59 -3.02
N VAL A 92 4.44 -7.18 -3.71
CA VAL A 92 5.32 -6.45 -4.63
C VAL A 92 4.55 -5.84 -5.81
N SER A 93 3.61 -6.57 -6.40
CA SER A 93 2.83 -6.07 -7.54
C SER A 93 1.96 -4.88 -7.15
N VAL A 94 1.30 -4.95 -5.98
CA VAL A 94 0.48 -3.85 -5.45
C VAL A 94 1.35 -2.65 -5.12
N ALA A 95 2.49 -2.84 -4.47
CA ALA A 95 3.39 -1.73 -4.15
C ALA A 95 3.98 -1.06 -5.39
N ASN A 96 4.37 -1.82 -6.40
CA ASN A 96 4.85 -1.26 -7.66
C ASN A 96 3.73 -0.47 -8.37
N ALA A 97 2.51 -0.99 -8.42
CA ALA A 97 1.38 -0.29 -9.01
C ALA A 97 1.05 1.02 -8.27
N LEU A 98 1.06 1.00 -6.93
CA LEU A 98 0.84 2.19 -6.10
C LEU A 98 1.99 3.18 -6.22
N GLY A 99 3.23 2.71 -6.17
CA GLY A 99 4.43 3.52 -6.34
C GLY A 99 4.45 4.22 -7.69
N LEU A 100 4.09 3.51 -8.77
CA LEU A 100 4.00 4.07 -10.12
C LEU A 100 2.89 5.13 -10.21
N SER A 101 1.71 4.81 -9.66
CA SER A 101 0.56 5.71 -9.66
C SER A 101 0.81 7.01 -8.88
N LEU A 102 1.64 6.93 -7.83
CA LEU A 102 1.91 8.05 -6.92
C LEU A 102 3.26 8.74 -7.18
N GLY A 103 4.13 8.16 -8.02
CA GLY A 103 5.49 8.65 -8.24
C GLY A 103 6.38 8.54 -6.99
N ILE A 104 6.11 7.57 -6.11
CA ILE A 104 6.87 7.37 -4.85
C ILE A 104 7.75 6.12 -4.93
N PRO A 105 8.92 6.11 -4.25
CA PRO A 105 9.82 4.97 -4.27
C PRO A 105 9.22 3.74 -3.56
N VAL A 106 9.58 2.55 -4.07
CA VAL A 106 9.25 1.26 -3.46
C VAL A 106 10.53 0.60 -2.99
N ASN A 107 10.63 0.24 -1.71
CA ASN A 107 11.86 -0.28 -1.09
C ASN A 107 13.09 0.58 -1.38
N SER A 108 12.93 1.90 -1.24
CA SER A 108 13.96 2.91 -1.53
C SER A 108 14.48 2.94 -2.97
N LYS A 109 13.86 2.19 -3.89
CA LYS A 109 14.17 2.22 -5.32
C LYS A 109 13.17 3.12 -6.03
N LYS A 110 13.67 4.01 -6.88
CA LYS A 110 12.82 4.75 -7.82
C LYS A 110 12.29 3.79 -8.86
N ILE A 111 11.03 3.96 -9.23
CA ILE A 111 10.44 3.24 -10.35
C ILE A 111 10.99 3.86 -11.62
N GLU A 112 11.63 3.04 -12.46
CA GLU A 112 12.11 3.47 -13.76
C GLU A 112 10.92 3.60 -14.71
N ASP A 113 10.73 4.81 -15.23
CA ASP A 113 9.68 5.18 -16.18
C ASP A 113 10.21 5.32 -17.62
N ASN A 114 11.54 5.35 -17.79
CA ASN A 114 12.21 5.50 -19.06
C ASN A 114 12.83 4.16 -19.50
N LEU A 115 12.24 3.55 -20.54
CA LEU A 115 12.84 2.39 -21.19
C LEU A 115 13.98 2.86 -22.10
N VAL A 116 15.21 2.49 -21.75
CA VAL A 116 16.35 2.60 -22.66
C VAL A 116 16.38 1.31 -23.49
N TYR A 117 16.04 1.43 -24.78
CA TYR A 117 16.04 0.32 -25.74
C TYR A 117 17.39 0.20 -26.45
#